data_AF-A0A2G2B9P1-F1
#
_entry.id   AF-A0A2G2B9P1-F1
#
_cell.length_a   1.000
_cell.length_b   1.000
_cell.length_c   1.000
_cell.angle_alpha   90.00
_cell.angle_beta   90.00
_cell.angle_gamma   90.00
#
_symmetry.space_group_name_H-M   'P 1'
#
loop_
_entity.id
_entity.type
_entity.pdbx_description
1 polymer ?
#
loop_
_entity_poly.entity_id
_entity_poly.type
_entity_poly.pdbx_seq_one_letter_code
_entity_poly.pdbx_strand_id
1 'polypeptide(L)'
;MAQTLREEKRSDKSGREFRANIPVRQKAKTGETLWKWADIDEAPRFHMEKNVQQERRSIVSNCYSLVMKVEHYNDAHPSEEEIQVVMDFEEDIEEMKIAIGLSDVEVT
;
A
#
# COMPACT_ATOMS: atom_id res chain seq x y z
N MET A 1 8.92 16.09 16.15
CA MET A 1 7.56 16.59 15.79
C MET A 1 7.08 16.08 14.44
N ALA A 2 7.87 16.12 13.37
CA ALA A 2 7.46 15.59 12.05
C ALA A 2 7.27 14.05 12.00
N GLN A 3 7.92 13.29 12.89
CA GLN A 3 7.78 11.82 12.95
C GLN A 3 6.50 11.40 13.69
N THR A 4 6.13 12.10 14.76
CA THR A 4 4.96 11.80 15.60
C THR A 4 3.63 12.02 14.89
N LEU A 5 3.53 13.05 14.04
CA LEU A 5 2.34 13.29 13.20
C LEU A 5 2.25 12.28 12.03
N ARG A 6 3.37 11.71 11.61
CA ARG A 6 3.46 10.82 10.45
C ARG A 6 2.91 9.42 10.74
N GLU A 7 2.81 9.04 12.02
CA GLU A 7 2.51 7.68 12.47
C GLU A 7 1.29 7.60 13.39
N GLU A 8 0.45 8.63 13.43
CA GLU A 8 -0.82 8.52 14.14
C GLU A 8 -1.68 7.45 13.44
N LYS A 9 -1.80 6.32 14.12
CA LYS A 9 -2.75 5.26 13.79
C LYS A 9 -4.00 5.45 14.64
N ARG A 10 -5.15 5.32 14.01
CA ARG A 10 -6.44 5.23 14.70
C ARG A 10 -7.09 3.91 14.34
N SER A 11 -7.99 3.47 15.21
CA SER A 11 -8.86 2.33 14.96
C SER A 11 -10.29 2.84 14.82
N ASP A 12 -11.02 2.34 13.84
CA ASP A 12 -12.45 2.64 13.76
C ASP A 12 -13.30 1.69 14.60
N LYS A 13 -14.62 1.92 14.59
CA LYS A 13 -15.60 1.09 15.30
C LYS A 13 -15.64 -0.36 14.83
N SER A 14 -15.18 -0.62 13.62
CA SER A 14 -15.08 -1.97 13.06
C SER A 14 -13.78 -2.65 13.46
N GLY A 15 -12.86 -1.97 14.15
CA GLY A 15 -11.56 -2.49 14.57
C GLY A 15 -10.46 -2.35 13.51
N ARG A 16 -10.72 -1.67 12.39
CA ARG A 16 -9.71 -1.45 11.34
C ARG A 16 -8.70 -0.42 11.81
N GLU A 17 -7.43 -0.78 11.84
CA GLU A 17 -6.35 0.17 12.06
C GLU A 17 -5.99 0.90 10.75
N PHE A 18 -5.97 2.22 10.78
CA PHE A 18 -5.61 3.04 9.63
C PHE A 18 -4.74 4.23 10.05
N ARG A 19 -4.01 4.77 9.08
CA ARG A 19 -3.20 5.98 9.28
C ARG A 19 -4.10 7.21 9.20
N ALA A 20 -4.12 8.01 10.25
CA ALA A 20 -4.92 9.23 10.31
C ALA A 20 -4.44 10.28 9.30
N ASN A 21 -3.13 10.48 9.19
CA ASN A 21 -2.54 11.52 8.34
C ASN A 21 -2.18 10.98 6.95
N ILE A 22 -2.88 11.46 5.93
CA ILE A 22 -2.79 10.99 4.54
C ILE A 22 -1.90 11.93 3.69
N PRO A 23 -0.72 11.47 3.26
CA PRO A 23 0.16 12.27 2.40
C PRO A 23 -0.25 12.20 0.94
N VAL A 24 -0.22 13.34 0.27
CA VAL A 24 -0.34 13.44 -1.18
C VAL A 24 0.83 14.23 -1.74
N ARG A 25 1.55 13.60 -2.66
CA ARG A 25 2.61 14.25 -3.42
C ARG A 25 2.02 15.17 -4.49
N GLN A 26 2.48 16.41 -4.53
CA GLN A 26 2.08 17.39 -5.54
C GLN A 26 3.33 18.04 -6.14
N LYS A 27 3.31 18.29 -7.46
CA LYS A 27 4.34 19.11 -8.09
C LYS A 27 3.97 20.57 -7.90
N ALA A 28 4.87 21.34 -7.30
CA ALA A 28 4.76 22.79 -7.22
C ALA A 28 4.90 23.40 -8.62
N LYS A 29 4.41 24.63 -8.78
CA LYS A 29 4.63 25.41 -10.01
C LYS A 29 6.13 25.66 -10.28
N THR A 30 6.95 25.63 -9.24
CA THR A 30 8.41 25.76 -9.28
C THR A 30 9.13 24.47 -9.69
N GLY A 31 8.40 23.37 -9.91
CA GLY A 31 8.96 22.04 -10.23
C GLY A 31 9.31 21.19 -9.02
N GLU A 32 9.29 21.77 -7.82
CA GLU A 32 9.58 21.06 -6.57
C GLU A 32 8.47 20.08 -6.19
N THR A 33 8.84 19.01 -5.48
CA THR A 33 7.86 18.05 -4.96
C THR A 33 7.44 18.45 -3.55
N LEU A 34 6.16 18.75 -3.38
CA LEU A 34 5.56 19.09 -2.09
C LEU A 34 4.71 17.92 -1.57
N TRP A 35 4.69 17.77 -0.25
CA TRP A 35 3.82 16.83 0.45
C TRP A 35 2.69 17.60 1.11
N LYS A 36 1.46 17.36 0.66
CA LYS A 36 0.26 17.85 1.32
C LYS A 36 -0.30 16.77 2.21
N TRP A 37 -0.47 17.06 3.49
CA TRP A 37 -1.07 16.16 4.46
C TRP A 37 -2.52 16.57 4.69
N ALA A 38 -3.39 15.60 4.95
CA ALA A 38 -4.75 15.82 5.42
C ALA A 38 -5.15 14.69 6.38
N ASP A 39 -6.00 14.99 7.33
CA ASP A 39 -6.64 13.99 8.18
C ASP A 39 -7.64 13.17 7.35
N ILE A 40 -7.65 11.85 7.47
CA ILE A 40 -8.53 10.96 6.71
C ILE A 40 -10.02 11.23 6.97
N ASP A 41 -10.38 11.68 8.17
CA ASP A 41 -11.77 11.94 8.56
C ASP A 41 -12.27 13.29 8.00
N GLU A 42 -11.35 14.24 7.73
CA GLU A 42 -11.66 15.59 7.25
C GLU A 42 -11.27 15.82 5.77
N ALA A 43 -10.47 14.94 5.19
CA ALA A 43 -9.91 15.12 3.85
C ALA A 43 -11.00 15.19 2.78
N PRO A 44 -10.90 16.13 1.81
CA PRO A 44 -11.81 16.13 0.67
C PRO A 44 -11.56 14.90 -0.20
N ARG A 45 -12.62 14.36 -0.81
CA ARG A 45 -12.59 13.14 -1.64
C ARG A 45 -11.45 13.10 -2.67
N PHE A 46 -11.20 14.22 -3.36
CA PHE A 46 -10.13 14.30 -4.37
C PHE A 46 -8.73 14.07 -3.78
N HIS A 47 -8.50 14.41 -2.51
CA HIS A 47 -7.23 14.18 -1.81
C HIS A 47 -7.04 12.68 -1.57
N MET A 48 -8.08 11.99 -1.11
CA MET A 48 -8.07 10.54 -0.91
C MET A 48 -7.89 9.78 -2.22
N GLU A 49 -8.65 10.11 -3.27
CA GLU A 49 -8.48 9.48 -4.59
C GLU A 49 -7.04 9.64 -5.11
N LYS A 50 -6.45 10.82 -4.94
CA LYS A 50 -5.07 11.06 -5.36
C LYS A 50 -4.05 10.30 -4.51
N ASN A 51 -4.24 10.19 -3.20
CA ASN A 51 -3.39 9.37 -2.34
C ASN A 51 -3.46 7.90 -2.76
N VAL A 52 -4.67 7.33 -2.86
CA VAL A 52 -4.87 5.91 -3.25
C VAL A 52 -4.20 5.62 -4.60
N GLN A 53 -4.34 6.50 -5.59
CA GLN A 53 -3.68 6.33 -6.88
C GLN A 53 -2.15 6.43 -6.79
N GLN A 54 -1.59 7.21 -5.86
CA GLN A 54 -0.15 7.29 -5.63
C GLN A 54 0.38 6.04 -4.93
N GLU A 55 -0.30 5.56 -3.90
CA GLU A 55 0.05 4.33 -3.19
C GLU A 55 -0.04 3.13 -4.13
N ARG A 56 -1.13 3.01 -4.91
CA ARG A 56 -1.28 1.95 -5.92
C ARG A 56 -0.12 1.95 -6.92
N ARG A 57 0.28 3.11 -7.43
CA ARG A 57 1.45 3.18 -8.33
C ARG A 57 2.75 2.75 -7.66
N SER A 58 2.92 3.08 -6.37
CA SER A 58 4.09 2.65 -5.61
C SER A 58 4.11 1.13 -5.43
N ILE A 59 2.97 0.53 -5.11
CA ILE A 59 2.82 -0.93 -5.00
C ILE A 59 3.15 -1.60 -6.34
N VAL A 60 2.55 -1.14 -7.44
CA VAL A 60 2.84 -1.69 -8.78
C VAL A 60 4.31 -1.57 -9.15
N SER A 61 4.96 -0.44 -8.82
CA SER A 61 6.40 -0.27 -9.06
C SER A 61 7.24 -1.30 -8.31
N ASN A 62 6.88 -1.59 -7.05
CA ASN A 62 7.58 -2.61 -6.26
C ASN A 62 7.35 -4.02 -6.82
N CYS A 63 6.10 -4.36 -7.16
CA CYS A 63 5.78 -5.64 -7.79
C CYS A 63 6.54 -5.83 -9.10
N TYR A 64 6.60 -4.81 -9.95
CA TYR A 64 7.36 -4.84 -11.20
C TYR A 64 8.85 -5.12 -10.96
N SER A 65 9.48 -4.40 -10.02
CA SER A 65 10.89 -4.65 -9.67
C SER A 65 11.12 -6.06 -9.12
N LEU A 66 10.15 -6.62 -8.40
CA LEU A 66 10.23 -8.00 -7.91
C LEU A 66 10.14 -9.01 -9.05
N VAL A 67 9.20 -8.86 -9.99
CA VAL A 67 9.09 -9.71 -11.19
C VAL A 67 10.38 -9.66 -12.00
N MET A 68 10.87 -8.47 -12.35
CA MET A 68 12.08 -8.33 -13.16
C MET A 68 13.30 -9.00 -12.52
N LYS A 69 13.38 -8.97 -11.18
CA LYS A 69 14.46 -9.63 -10.43
C LYS A 69 14.35 -11.15 -10.53
N VAL A 70 13.13 -11.70 -10.41
CA VAL A 70 12.87 -13.14 -10.52
C VAL A 70 13.15 -13.63 -11.94
N GLU A 71 12.61 -12.94 -12.96
CA GLU A 71 12.84 -13.26 -14.37
C GLU A 71 14.35 -13.25 -14.69
N HIS A 72 15.06 -12.19 -14.32
CA HIS A 72 16.49 -12.11 -14.55
C HIS A 72 17.29 -13.23 -13.86
N TYR A 73 16.90 -13.61 -12.64
CA TYR A 73 17.56 -14.69 -11.92
C TYR A 73 17.33 -16.05 -12.61
N ASN A 74 16.08 -16.34 -12.99
CA ASN A 74 15.72 -17.58 -13.68
C ASN A 74 16.45 -17.70 -15.03
N ASP A 75 16.51 -16.61 -15.80
CA ASP A 75 17.24 -16.55 -17.07
C ASP A 75 18.75 -16.81 -16.88
N ALA A 76 19.32 -16.33 -15.77
CA ALA A 76 20.73 -16.53 -15.46
C ALA A 76 21.05 -17.95 -14.94
N HIS A 77 20.05 -18.68 -14.44
CA HIS A 77 20.22 -20.01 -13.82
C HIS A 77 19.27 -21.06 -14.43
N PRO A 78 19.35 -21.33 -15.75
CA PRO A 78 18.38 -22.18 -16.44
C PRO A 78 18.45 -23.67 -16.06
N SER A 79 19.47 -24.09 -15.30
CA SER A 79 19.60 -25.45 -14.78
C SER A 79 18.93 -25.67 -13.42
N GLU A 80 18.49 -24.60 -12.76
CA GLU A 80 17.84 -24.64 -11.46
C GLU A 80 16.31 -24.67 -11.63
N GLU A 81 15.59 -25.03 -10.56
CA GLU A 81 14.14 -24.91 -10.53
C GLU A 81 13.75 -23.43 -10.55
N GLU A 82 12.86 -23.06 -11.48
CA GLU A 82 12.45 -21.66 -11.66
C GLU A 82 11.75 -21.13 -10.40
N ILE A 83 12.20 -19.95 -9.96
CA ILE A 83 11.51 -19.23 -8.91
C ILE A 83 10.18 -18.70 -9.48
N GLN A 84 9.07 -19.13 -8.87
CA GLN A 84 7.73 -18.64 -9.19
C GLN A 84 7.30 -17.60 -8.16
N VAL A 85 6.61 -16.55 -8.60
CA VAL A 85 6.07 -15.51 -7.72
C VAL A 85 4.65 -15.14 -8.12
N VAL A 86 3.73 -15.25 -7.16
CA VAL A 86 2.33 -14.84 -7.32
C VAL A 86 2.20 -13.35 -6.96
N MET A 87 1.55 -12.58 -7.84
CA MET A 87 1.34 -11.13 -7.69
C MET A 87 -0.12 -10.77 -7.40
N ASP A 88 -0.96 -11.80 -7.26
CA ASP A 88 -2.30 -11.66 -6.70
C ASP A 88 -2.18 -11.74 -5.18
N PHE A 89 -2.61 -10.68 -4.50
CA PHE A 89 -2.52 -10.55 -3.05
C PHE A 89 -3.90 -10.57 -2.39
N GLU A 90 -4.95 -10.96 -3.11
CA GLU A 90 -6.31 -10.97 -2.57
C GLU A 90 -6.42 -11.87 -1.33
N GLU A 91 -5.95 -13.12 -1.43
CA GLU A 91 -5.92 -14.07 -0.32
C GLU A 91 -5.02 -13.59 0.82
N ASP A 92 -3.81 -13.09 0.52
CA ASP A 92 -2.90 -12.54 1.56
C ASP A 92 -3.57 -11.43 2.39
N ILE A 93 -4.33 -10.54 1.74
CA ILE A 93 -5.04 -9.46 2.41
C ILE A 93 -6.18 -10.02 3.27
N GLU A 94 -6.91 -11.03 2.80
CA GLU A 94 -7.96 -11.68 3.59
C GLU A 94 -7.39 -12.42 4.81
N GLU A 95 -6.31 -13.18 4.64
CA GLU A 95 -5.62 -13.84 5.74
C GLU A 95 -5.16 -12.83 6.81
N MET A 96 -4.63 -11.68 6.38
CA MET A 96 -4.27 -10.61 7.31
C MET A 96 -5.48 -10.06 8.08
N LYS A 97 -6.64 -9.89 7.42
CA LYS A 97 -7.88 -9.48 8.09
C LYS A 97 -8.38 -10.54 9.07
N ILE A 98 -8.33 -11.81 8.70
CA ILE A 98 -8.71 -12.94 9.57
C ILE A 98 -7.82 -12.96 10.81
N ALA A 99 -6.50 -12.82 10.63
CA ALA A 99 -5.53 -12.84 11.73
C ALA A 99 -5.78 -11.74 12.79
N ILE A 100 -6.35 -10.60 12.38
CA ILE A 100 -6.70 -9.49 13.28
C ILE A 100 -8.18 -9.48 13.69
N GLY A 101 -8.95 -10.52 13.32
CA GLY A 101 -10.35 -10.68 13.69
C GLY A 101 -11.33 -9.77 12.95
N LEU A 102 -10.98 -9.31 11.74
CA LEU A 102 -11.77 -8.37 10.92
C LEU A 102 -12.46 -9.02 9.72
N SER A 103 -12.45 -10.35 9.61
CA SER A 103 -13.10 -11.05 8.50
C SER A 103 -14.59 -11.28 8.76
N ASP A 104 -15.44 -10.86 7.81
CA ASP A 104 -16.87 -11.18 7.78
C ASP A 104 -17.16 -12.62 7.29
N VAL A 105 -16.20 -13.54 7.44
CA VAL A 105 -16.42 -14.95 7.11
C VAL A 105 -17.34 -15.52 8.19
N GLU A 106 -18.64 -15.46 7.94
CA GLU A 106 -19.61 -16.33 8.59
C GLU A 106 -19.11 -17.76 8.35
N VAL A 107 -18.52 -18.35 9.39
CA VAL A 107 -18.26 -19.78 9.45
C VAL A 107 -19.62 -20.47 9.32
N THR A 108 -19.94 -20.87 8.10
CA THR A 108 -21.15 -21.63 7.75
C THR A 108 -20.78 -23.09 7.52
#